data_AF-A0A1Q3HSQ6-F1
#
_entry.id   AF-A0A1Q3HSQ6-F1
#
_cell.length_a   1.000
_cell.length_b   1.000
_cell.length_c   1.000
_cell.angle_alpha   90.00
_cell.angle_beta   90.00
_cell.angle_gamma   90.00
#
_symmetry.space_group_name_H-M   'P 1'
#
loop_
_entity.id
_entity.type
_entity.pdbx_description
1 polymer ?
#
loop_
_entity_poly.entity_id
_entity_poly.type
_entity_poly.pdbx_seq_one_letter_code
_entity_poly.pdbx_strand_id
1 'polypeptide(L)'
;MTCNWCRETGVDSIHGVVLEQGSWNGDDIFTARGLPGSIVVSKRFADFVARHGFTNMKLTPTEEYTWDPLRRGPPPSTPGGQA
;
A
#
# COMPACT_ATOMS: atom_id res chain seq x y z
N MET A 1 -16.34 12.88 -2.90
CA MET A 1 -15.09 13.64 -3.12
C MET A 1 -14.85 13.74 -4.63
N THR A 2 -14.65 14.94 -5.17
CA THR A 2 -14.32 15.16 -6.59
C THR A 2 -12.89 15.68 -6.70
N CYS A 3 -11.91 14.79 -6.72
CA CYS A 3 -10.50 15.13 -6.88
C CYS A 3 -9.99 14.49 -8.17
N ASN A 4 -9.85 15.29 -9.24
CA ASN A 4 -9.42 14.81 -10.55
C ASN A 4 -7.99 14.24 -10.54
N TRP A 5 -7.17 14.66 -9.57
CA TRP A 5 -5.81 14.16 -9.39
C TRP A 5 -5.76 12.83 -8.64
N CYS A 6 -6.68 12.61 -7.69
CA CYS A 6 -6.60 11.51 -6.72
C CYS A 6 -6.86 10.15 -7.36
N ARG A 7 -7.44 10.09 -8.57
CA ARG A 7 -7.79 8.87 -9.33
C ARG A 7 -8.71 7.86 -8.62
N GLU A 8 -9.01 8.03 -7.33
CA GLU A 8 -9.84 7.11 -6.55
C GLU A 8 -11.28 7.62 -6.43
N THR A 9 -12.24 6.83 -6.92
CA THR A 9 -13.65 6.92 -6.56
C THR A 9 -14.23 5.51 -6.44
N GLY A 10 -14.79 5.16 -5.27
CA GLY A 10 -15.61 3.94 -5.11
C GLY A 10 -14.84 2.62 -5.02
N VAL A 11 -13.66 2.61 -4.40
CA VAL A 11 -12.97 1.35 -4.06
C VAL A 11 -13.73 0.69 -2.91
N ASP A 12 -14.22 -0.54 -3.13
CA ASP A 12 -14.92 -1.34 -2.11
C ASP A 12 -13.95 -2.07 -1.18
N SER A 13 -12.80 -2.50 -1.71
CA SER A 13 -11.74 -3.17 -0.97
C SER A 13 -10.39 -3.07 -1.73
N ILE A 14 -9.29 -3.17 -0.99
CA ILE A 14 -7.90 -3.20 -1.48
C ILE A 14 -7.24 -4.45 -0.93
N HIS A 15 -6.59 -5.23 -1.80
CA HIS A 15 -5.84 -6.44 -1.46
C HIS A 15 -4.48 -6.41 -2.17
N GLY A 16 -3.56 -5.65 -1.59
CA GLY A 16 -2.27 -5.33 -2.21
C GLY A 16 -2.36 -4.11 -3.13
N VAL A 17 -1.24 -3.40 -3.24
CA VAL A 17 -1.07 -2.25 -4.13
C VAL A 17 0.27 -2.33 -4.85
N VAL A 18 0.32 -1.81 -6.07
CA VAL A 18 1.55 -1.68 -6.85
C VAL A 18 1.61 -0.29 -7.48
N LEU A 19 2.81 0.22 -7.71
CA LEU A 19 3.01 1.46 -8.46
C LEU A 19 3.02 1.17 -9.96
N GLU A 20 2.42 2.07 -10.74
CA GLU A 20 2.53 2.07 -12.20
C GLU A 20 4.01 2.16 -12.59
N GLN A 21 4.48 1.27 -13.46
CA GLN A 21 5.89 1.21 -13.85
C GLN A 21 6.34 2.55 -14.47
N GLY A 22 7.50 3.06 -14.03
CA GLY A 22 8.03 4.34 -14.49
C GLY A 22 7.33 5.58 -13.90
N SER A 23 6.29 5.42 -13.07
CA SER A 23 5.62 6.55 -12.41
C SER A 23 6.33 7.04 -11.14
N TRP A 24 7.22 6.22 -10.57
CA TRP A 24 7.99 6.57 -9.37
C TRP A 24 9.31 7.27 -9.74
N ASN A 25 9.57 8.39 -9.09
CA ASN A 25 10.73 9.26 -9.28
C ASN A 25 11.90 8.95 -8.33
N GLY A 26 11.77 7.94 -7.46
CA GLY A 26 12.81 7.57 -6.48
C GLY A 26 12.64 8.19 -5.08
N ASP A 27 11.53 8.91 -4.83
CA ASP A 27 11.22 9.46 -3.51
C ASP A 27 11.03 8.36 -2.46
N ASP A 28 11.60 8.57 -1.26
CA ASP A 28 11.53 7.60 -0.15
C ASP A 28 10.20 7.64 0.60
N ILE A 29 9.50 8.77 0.60
CA ILE A 29 8.24 9.00 1.31
C ILE A 29 7.36 9.83 0.38
N PHE A 30 6.21 9.30 0.00
CA PHE A 30 5.31 9.98 -0.93
C PHE A 30 3.87 9.52 -0.78
N THR A 31 2.95 10.30 -1.35
CA THR A 31 1.53 9.95 -1.46
C THR A 31 1.28 9.39 -2.85
N ALA A 32 0.81 8.14 -2.94
CA ALA A 32 0.47 7.53 -4.23
C ALA A 32 -0.88 8.04 -4.74
N ARG A 33 -0.96 8.33 -6.04
CA ARG A 33 -2.26 8.57 -6.70
C ARG A 33 -3.07 7.27 -6.67
N GLY A 34 -4.36 7.34 -6.37
CA GLY A 34 -5.23 6.17 -6.25
C GLY A 34 -5.23 5.50 -4.86
N LEU A 35 -4.44 6.01 -3.90
CA LEU A 35 -4.40 5.50 -2.51
C LEU A 35 -4.36 6.66 -1.51
N PRO A 36 -5.41 7.51 -1.46
CA PRO A 36 -5.45 8.64 -0.53
C PRO A 36 -5.48 8.18 0.92
N GLY A 37 -4.89 8.98 1.81
CA GLY A 37 -4.84 8.70 3.25
C GLY A 37 -3.74 7.73 3.68
N SER A 38 -3.02 7.10 2.74
CA SER A 38 -1.84 6.28 3.05
C SER A 38 -0.56 6.95 2.56
N ILE A 39 0.49 6.88 3.39
CA ILE A 39 1.84 7.26 3.01
C ILE A 39 2.55 6.00 2.52
N VAL A 40 3.10 6.05 1.32
CA VAL A 40 3.94 4.98 0.76
C VAL A 40 5.39 5.34 1.02
N VAL A 41 6.18 4.34 1.41
CA VAL A 41 7.61 4.49 1.64
C VAL A 41 8.40 3.47 0.84
N SER A 42 9.62 3.83 0.47
CA SER A 42 10.53 2.90 -0.18
C SER A 42 11.04 1.84 0.82
N LYS A 43 11.53 0.72 0.29
CA LYS A 43 12.24 -0.29 1.09
C LYS A 43 13.49 0.30 1.78
N ARG A 44 14.19 1.24 1.13
CA ARG A 44 15.36 1.92 1.69
C ARG A 44 15.00 2.68 2.97
N PHE A 45 13.87 3.37 2.97
CA PHE A 45 13.38 4.08 4.16
C PHE A 45 12.90 3.10 5.24
N ALA A 46 12.18 2.04 4.88
CA ALA A 46 11.77 1.02 5.83
C ALA A 46 12.98 0.39 6.55
N ASP A 47 14.07 0.12 5.82
CA ASP A 47 15.31 -0.39 6.42
C ASP A 47 16.00 0.64 7.31
N PHE A 48 15.92 1.92 6.96
CA PHE A 48 16.42 3.00 7.82
C PHE A 48 15.67 3.06 9.15
N VAL A 49 14.33 3.04 9.11
CA VAL A 49 13.46 3.01 10.30
C VAL A 49 13.83 1.82 11.20
N ALA A 50 13.98 0.63 10.61
CA ALA A 50 14.33 -0.58 11.35
C ALA A 50 15.73 -0.50 11.98
N ARG A 51 16.74 -0.07 11.21
CA ARG A 51 18.13 0.05 11.70
C ARG A 51 18.27 1.04 12.85
N HIS A 52 17.49 2.13 12.84
CA HIS A 52 17.58 3.19 13.83
C HIS A 52 16.56 3.07 14.97
N GLY A 53 15.76 2.01 15.00
CA GLY A 53 14.84 1.72 16.12
C GLY A 53 13.73 2.75 16.28
N PHE A 54 13.23 3.31 15.17
CA PHE A 54 12.11 4.25 15.19
C PHE A 54 10.85 3.54 15.70
N THR A 55 10.08 4.19 16.55
CA THR A 55 8.89 3.63 17.19
C THR A 55 7.62 4.34 16.74
N ASN A 56 6.46 3.78 17.11
CA ASN A 56 5.13 4.33 16.76
C ASN A 56 4.87 4.41 15.25
N MET A 57 5.41 3.46 14.48
CA MET A 57 5.19 3.31 13.04
C MET A 57 4.76 1.87 12.75
N LYS A 58 3.80 1.70 11.84
CA LYS A 58 3.42 0.40 11.28
C LYS A 58 3.66 0.45 9.78
N LEU A 59 4.74 -0.20 9.35
CA LEU A 59 5.04 -0.38 7.93
C LEU A 59 4.53 -1.75 7.49
N THR A 60 3.67 -1.76 6.48
CA THR A 60 3.13 -2.99 5.86
C THR A 60 3.70 -3.08 4.44
N PRO A 61 4.22 -4.23 4.01
CA PRO A 61 4.56 -4.46 2.61
C PRO A 61 3.38 -4.09 1.70
N THR A 62 3.66 -3.50 0.55
CA THR A 62 2.62 -3.01 -0.36
C THR A 62 1.73 -4.13 -0.87
N GLU A 63 2.30 -5.32 -1.07
CA GLU A 63 1.62 -6.54 -1.50
C GLU A 63 0.65 -7.07 -0.44
N GLU A 64 0.88 -6.75 0.83
CA GLU A 64 0.11 -7.21 1.98
C GLU A 64 -0.87 -6.14 2.50
N TYR A 65 -0.82 -4.92 1.97
CA TYR A 65 -1.72 -3.84 2.39
C TYR A 65 -3.17 -4.19 2.05
N THR A 66 -3.99 -4.35 3.09
CA THR A 66 -5.40 -4.68 2.96
C THR A 66 -6.28 -3.59 3.57
N TRP A 67 -7.27 -3.13 2.82
CA TRP A 67 -8.38 -2.32 3.30
C TRP A 67 -9.68 -2.96 2.84
N ASP A 68 -10.42 -3.58 3.76
CA ASP A 68 -11.68 -4.27 3.45
C ASP A 68 -12.67 -4.09 4.61
N PRO A 69 -13.26 -2.89 4.76
CA PRO A 69 -14.11 -2.56 5.90
C PRO A 69 -15.42 -3.36 5.92
N LEU A 70 -15.92 -3.76 4.75
CA LEU A 70 -17.16 -4.54 4.62
C LEU A 70 -16.92 -6.05 4.62
N ARG A 71 -15.66 -6.50 4.66
CA ARG A 71 -15.26 -7.92 4.57
C ARG A 71 -15.82 -8.62 3.33
N ARG A 72 -15.81 -7.92 2.20
CA ARG A 72 -16.31 -8.41 0.90
C ARG A 72 -15.19 -8.85 -0.03
N GLY A 73 -13.96 -8.72 0.41
CA GLY A 73 -12.78 -9.13 -0.32
C GLY A 73 -12.74 -10.63 -0.64
N PRO A 74 -11.82 -11.05 -1.52
CA PRO A 74 -11.58 -12.46 -1.78
C PRO A 74 -11.28 -13.20 -0.47
N PRO A 75 -11.71 -14.46 -0.32
CA PRO A 75 -11.28 -15.27 0.81
C PRO A 75 -9.74 -15.32 0.85
N PRO A 76 -9.12 -15.35 2.05
CA PRO A 76 -7.67 -15.40 2.16
C PRO A 76 -7.13 -16.57 1.35
N SER A 77 -6.19 -16.30 0.46
CA SER A 77 -5.50 -17.34 -0.31
C SER A 77 -4.85 -18.31 0.68
N THR A 78 -5.28 -19.56 0.68
CA THR A 78 -4.66 -20.61 1.49
C THR A 78 -3.21 -20.77 1.03
N PRO A 79 -2.19 -20.61 1.89
CA PRO A 79 -0.83 -20.91 1.53
C PRO A 79 -0.73 -22.44 1.38
N GLY A 80 -0.64 -22.97 0.16
CA GLY A 80 -0.42 -24.40 -0.04
C GLY A 80 -1.02 -25.09 -1.27
N GLY A 81 -1.56 -24.37 -2.26
CA GLY A 81 -1.96 -24.99 -3.53
C GLY A 81 -0.78 -25.07 -4.52
N GLN A 82 0.12 -26.04 -4.35
CA GLN A 82 0.99 -26.47 -5.45
C GLN A 82 0.15 -27.32 -6.42
N ALA A 83 0.12 -26.94 -7.70
CA ALA A 83 0.04 -27.81 -8.86
C ALA A 83 0.55 -27.05 -10.09
#